data_AF-A0A914ZG03-F1
#
_entry.id   AF-A0A914ZG03-F1
#
_cell.length_a   1.000
_cell.length_b   1.000
_cell.length_c   1.000
_cell.angle_alpha   90.00
_cell.angle_beta   90.00
_cell.angle_gamma   90.00
#
_symmetry.space_group_name_H-M   'P 1'
#
loop_
_entity.id
_entity.type
_entity.pdbx_description
1 polymer ?
#
loop_
_entity_poly.entity_id
_entity_poly.type
_entity_poly.pdbx_seq_one_letter_code
_entity_poly.pdbx_strand_id
1 'polypeptide(L)'
;MLLFLTIILLFGIVVYVKRQAALAVPKHMPCLFEWGEWSECSSTCRRSTKNDPPMMRRHITRIFNATGGIYAPCPVGLKVGYIQHAPCNVQICPKKLSRFNWTECFYRIPHIGKRSGCYKVRRLEPIDQLITIDSTSLYKECKKKDCPEFMP
;
A
#
# COMPACT_ATOMS: atom_id res chain seq x y z
N MET A 1 71.68 -0.58 21.98
CA MET A 1 70.63 -1.46 21.41
C MET A 1 69.44 -1.65 22.33
N LEU A 2 69.61 -2.06 23.60
CA LEU A 2 68.50 -2.24 24.56
C LEU A 2 67.60 -1.00 24.70
N LEU A 3 68.22 0.18 24.84
CA LEU A 3 67.52 1.47 24.94
C LEU A 3 66.69 1.84 23.70
N PHE A 4 67.14 1.41 22.52
CA PHE A 4 66.40 1.65 21.27
C PHE A 4 65.18 0.74 21.16
N LEU A 5 65.33 -0.53 21.58
CA LEU A 5 64.24 -1.50 21.62
C LEU A 5 63.16 -1.12 22.65
N THR A 6 63.56 -0.60 23.82
CA THR A 6 62.59 -0.13 24.84
C THR A 6 61.80 1.09 24.36
N ILE A 7 62.43 2.03 23.65
CA ILE A 7 61.75 3.21 23.07
C ILE A 7 60.72 2.77 22.01
N ILE A 8 61.07 1.84 21.13
CA ILE A 8 60.13 1.33 20.10
C ILE A 8 58.95 0.62 20.77
N LEU A 9 59.20 -0.17 21.82
CA LEU A 9 58.14 -0.87 22.56
C LEU A 9 57.18 0.13 23.23
N LEU A 10 57.71 1.14 23.91
CA LEU A 10 56.92 2.20 24.56
C LEU A 10 56.09 2.98 23.53
N PHE A 11 56.68 3.31 22.38
CA PHE A 11 55.97 3.99 21.30
C PHE A 11 54.82 3.13 20.76
N GLY A 12 55.05 1.83 20.55
CA GLY A 12 54.02 0.87 20.14
C GLY A 12 52.87 0.78 21.14
N ILE A 13 53.18 0.74 22.44
CA ILE A 13 52.17 0.73 23.52
C ILE A 13 51.34 2.02 23.49
N VAL A 14 51.98 3.19 23.37
CA VAL A 14 51.27 4.48 23.32
C VAL A 14 50.34 4.55 22.11
N VAL A 15 50.80 4.14 20.93
CA VAL A 15 49.97 4.12 19.71
C VAL A 15 48.80 3.15 19.87
N TYR A 16 49.04 1.96 20.43
CA TYR A 16 47.99 0.97 20.70
C TYR A 16 46.93 1.52 21.66
N VAL A 17 47.33 2.10 22.79
CA VAL A 17 46.42 2.70 23.77
C VAL A 17 45.63 3.85 23.17
N LYS A 18 46.26 4.74 22.39
CA LYS A 18 45.57 5.86 21.72
C LYS A 18 44.55 5.37 20.70
N ARG A 19 44.88 4.33 19.92
CA ARG A 19 43.96 3.73 18.97
C ARG A 19 42.76 3.11 19.67
N GLN A 20 42.99 2.36 20.75
CA GLN A 20 41.91 1.78 21.55
C GLN A 20 41.02 2.87 22.16
N ALA A 21 41.61 3.95 22.69
CA ALA A 21 40.86 5.09 23.20
C ALA A 21 40.01 5.78 22.12
N ALA A 22 40.56 5.99 20.91
CA ALA A 22 39.83 6.60 19.80
C ALA A 22 38.68 5.72 19.28
N LEU A 23 38.84 4.40 19.28
CA LEU A 23 37.78 3.45 18.95
C LEU A 23 36.74 3.31 20.07
N ALA A 24 37.13 3.58 21.32
CA ALA A 24 36.26 3.61 22.48
C ALA A 24 35.45 4.91 22.62
N VAL A 25 35.84 6.00 21.93
CA VAL A 25 35.00 7.20 21.84
C VAL A 25 33.74 6.83 21.07
N PRO A 26 32.55 6.89 21.70
CA PRO A 26 31.31 6.59 21.00
C PRO A 26 31.17 7.58 19.85
N LYS A 27 31.17 7.05 18.61
CA LYS A 27 30.88 7.82 17.40
C LYS A 27 29.64 8.67 17.67
N HIS A 28 29.75 9.98 17.50
CA HIS A 28 28.63 10.89 17.71
C HIS A 28 27.48 10.46 16.79
N MET A 29 26.34 10.09 17.39
CA MET A 29 25.16 9.64 16.67
C MET A 29 23.97 10.49 17.10
N PRO A 30 23.15 10.99 16.16
CA PRO A 30 21.89 11.64 16.51
C PRO A 30 20.89 10.63 17.05
N CYS A 31 19.77 11.12 17.58
CA CYS A 31 18.62 10.27 17.85
C CYS A 31 18.10 9.67 16.53
N LEU A 32 18.03 8.34 16.44
CA LEU A 32 17.49 7.62 15.31
C LEU A 32 16.42 6.63 15.77
N PHE A 33 15.56 6.20 14.87
CA PHE A 33 14.56 5.20 15.16
C PHE A 33 14.25 4.35 13.92
N GLU A 34 13.77 3.15 14.16
CA GLU A 34 13.34 2.21 13.14
C GLU A 34 11.84 2.00 13.23
N TRP A 35 11.19 2.00 12.06
CA TRP A 35 9.81 1.58 11.94
C TRP A 35 9.73 0.06 11.94
N GLY A 36 8.73 -0.46 12.62
CA GLY A 36 8.29 -1.83 12.41
C GLY A 36 7.56 -2.01 11.08
N GLU A 37 7.22 -3.26 10.82
CA GLU A 37 6.40 -3.64 9.69
C GLU A 37 5.02 -2.98 9.73
N TRP A 38 4.45 -2.80 8.54
CA TRP A 38 3.06 -2.40 8.42
C TRP A 38 2.13 -3.51 8.89
N SER A 39 1.06 -3.13 9.57
CA SER A 39 -0.04 -4.05 9.87
C SER A 39 -0.74 -4.48 8.58
N GLU A 40 -1.52 -5.54 8.69
CA GLU A 40 -2.52 -5.82 7.68
C GLU A 40 -3.45 -4.61 7.48
N CYS A 41 -3.90 -4.46 6.24
CA CYS A 41 -4.83 -3.40 5.87
C CYS A 41 -6.21 -3.68 6.49
N SER A 42 -6.89 -2.63 6.96
CA SER A 42 -8.19 -2.77 7.63
C SER A 42 -9.30 -3.39 6.75
N SER A 43 -9.10 -3.41 5.43
CA SER A 43 -9.97 -4.08 4.46
C SER A 43 -9.18 -4.41 3.19
N THR A 44 -9.65 -5.38 2.42
CA THR A 44 -9.00 -5.81 1.16
C THR A 44 -9.23 -4.86 -0.01
N CYS A 45 -10.19 -3.94 0.13
CA CYS A 45 -10.59 -2.97 -0.88
C CYS A 45 -11.46 -1.86 -0.26
N ARG A 46 -11.60 -0.74 -0.97
CA ARG A 46 -12.43 0.39 -0.62
C ARG A 46 -13.88 0.17 -1.05
N ARG A 47 -14.86 0.45 -0.18
CA ARG A 47 -16.29 0.21 -0.50
C ARG A 47 -16.83 1.12 -1.61
N SER A 48 -16.45 2.39 -1.61
CA SER A 48 -16.79 3.35 -2.66
C SER A 48 -15.79 4.52 -2.67
N THR A 49 -15.78 5.31 -3.75
CA THR A 49 -14.96 6.53 -3.85
C THR A 49 -15.32 7.62 -2.84
N LYS A 50 -16.47 7.52 -2.16
CA LYS A 50 -16.93 8.49 -1.16
C LYS A 50 -16.51 8.12 0.27
N ASN A 51 -16.17 6.87 0.54
CA ASN A 51 -15.75 6.42 1.88
C ASN A 51 -14.25 6.62 2.07
N ASP A 52 -13.78 6.76 3.31
CA ASP A 52 -12.34 6.74 3.57
C ASP A 52 -11.68 5.44 3.05
N PRO A 53 -10.45 5.51 2.55
CA PRO A 53 -9.72 4.32 2.15
C PRO A 53 -9.46 3.43 3.37
N PRO A 54 -9.33 2.10 3.17
CA PRO A 54 -8.77 1.23 4.18
C PRO A 54 -7.41 1.73 4.67
N MET A 55 -7.08 1.48 5.94
CA MET A 55 -5.89 2.01 6.58
C MET A 55 -5.05 0.88 7.16
N MET A 56 -3.74 1.05 7.13
CA MET A 56 -2.76 0.25 7.84
C MET A 56 -1.97 1.12 8.79
N ARG A 57 -1.35 0.50 9.79
CA ARG A 57 -0.58 1.19 10.82
C ARG A 57 0.75 0.52 11.07
N ARG A 58 1.75 1.30 11.46
CA ARG A 58 3.03 0.79 11.97
C ARG A 58 3.46 1.60 13.19
N HIS A 59 4.33 1.01 13.99
CA HIS A 59 4.87 1.61 15.20
C HIS A 59 6.39 1.66 15.11
N ILE A 60 7.00 2.51 15.93
CA ILE A 60 8.45 2.49 16.13
C ILE A 60 8.81 1.25 16.95
N THR A 61 9.72 0.42 16.44
CA THR A 61 10.18 -0.81 17.12
C THR A 61 11.48 -0.60 17.88
N ARG A 62 12.32 0.32 17.40
CA ARG A 62 13.63 0.58 17.98
C ARG A 62 13.97 2.06 17.99
N ILE A 63 14.59 2.49 19.07
CA ILE A 63 15.10 3.85 19.24
C ILE A 63 16.57 3.75 19.59
N PHE A 64 17.41 4.47 18.84
CA PHE A 64 18.81 4.65 19.10
C PHE A 64 19.00 6.04 19.72
N ASN A 65 19.38 6.06 21.00
CA ASN A 65 19.60 7.31 21.71
C ASN A 65 20.81 8.05 21.12
N ALA A 66 20.76 9.38 21.18
CA ALA A 66 21.88 10.21 20.78
C ALA A 66 23.12 9.94 21.65
N THR A 67 24.30 9.93 21.04
CA THR A 67 25.60 9.68 21.69
C THR A 67 26.58 10.82 21.41
N GLY A 68 27.53 11.01 22.35
CA GLY A 68 28.62 11.97 22.19
C GLY A 68 28.25 13.44 22.37
N GLY A 69 27.08 13.75 22.94
CA GLY A 69 26.76 15.07 23.52
C GLY A 69 26.54 16.25 22.54
N ILE A 70 26.76 16.08 21.23
CA ILE A 70 26.56 17.14 20.23
C ILE A 70 25.14 17.18 19.65
N TYR A 71 24.39 16.09 19.75
CA TYR A 71 23.03 15.98 19.23
C TYR A 71 22.01 16.01 20.37
N ALA A 72 20.81 16.52 20.08
CA ALA A 72 19.71 16.53 21.02
C ALA A 72 19.29 15.09 21.42
N PRO A 73 18.83 14.87 22.66
CA PRO A 73 18.32 13.58 23.10
C PRO A 73 17.04 13.21 22.35
N CYS A 74 16.71 11.91 22.32
CA CYS A 74 15.46 11.45 21.73
C CYS A 74 14.24 12.03 22.48
N PRO A 75 13.23 12.56 21.76
CA PRO A 75 12.00 13.04 22.38
C PRO A 75 11.32 11.96 23.23
N VAL A 76 10.80 12.34 24.40
CA VAL A 76 10.11 11.40 25.31
C VAL A 76 8.91 10.75 24.63
N GLY A 77 8.15 11.52 23.84
CA GLY A 77 6.99 11.02 23.09
C GLY A 77 7.33 9.94 22.05
N LEU A 78 8.58 9.85 21.60
CA LEU A 78 9.03 8.80 20.69
C LEU A 78 8.99 7.42 21.38
N LYS A 79 9.30 7.38 22.68
CA LYS A 79 9.30 6.16 23.52
C LYS A 79 7.90 5.68 23.87
N VAL A 80 6.91 6.56 23.78
CA VAL A 80 5.50 6.25 24.09
C VAL A 80 4.83 5.46 22.94
N GLY A 81 5.51 5.28 21.81
CA GLY A 81 5.02 4.48 20.69
C GLY A 81 4.18 5.31 19.74
N TYR A 82 4.83 6.15 18.93
CA TYR A 82 4.15 6.87 17.85
C TYR A 82 3.60 5.88 16.81
N ILE A 83 2.32 6.00 16.51
CA ILE A 83 1.64 5.19 15.50
C ILE A 83 1.52 6.01 14.22
N GLN A 84 2.10 5.49 13.14
CA GLN A 84 1.91 6.04 11.82
C GLN A 84 0.77 5.32 11.12
N HIS A 85 -0.10 6.08 10.46
CA HIS A 85 -1.19 5.58 9.63
C HIS A 85 -0.92 5.86 8.15
N ALA A 86 -1.30 4.92 7.28
CA ALA A 86 -1.25 5.11 5.84
C ALA A 86 -2.43 4.43 5.14
N PRO A 87 -2.95 5.00 4.04
CA PRO A 87 -3.98 4.35 3.24
C PRO A 87 -3.42 3.11 2.52
N CYS A 88 -4.26 2.10 2.38
CA CYS A 88 -3.95 0.83 1.73
C CYS A 88 -5.18 0.33 0.96
N ASN A 89 -4.98 -0.58 0.00
CA ASN A 89 -6.04 -1.19 -0.79
C ASN A 89 -7.09 -0.18 -1.32
N VAL A 90 -6.62 0.90 -1.94
CA VAL A 90 -7.43 2.05 -2.35
C VAL A 90 -8.41 1.75 -3.50
N GLN A 91 -8.22 0.62 -4.19
CA GLN A 91 -9.11 0.14 -5.24
C GLN A 91 -10.54 -0.10 -4.74
N ILE A 92 -11.55 0.20 -5.56
CA ILE A 92 -12.94 -0.10 -5.22
C ILE A 92 -13.15 -1.61 -5.25
N CYS A 93 -13.86 -2.13 -4.25
CA CYS A 93 -14.20 -3.55 -4.17
C CYS A 93 -14.90 -4.05 -5.44
N PRO A 94 -14.55 -5.24 -5.96
CA PRO A 94 -15.18 -5.74 -7.17
C PRO A 94 -16.68 -5.93 -7.03
N LYS A 95 -17.43 -5.60 -8.09
CA LYS A 95 -18.88 -5.85 -8.17
C LYS A 95 -19.14 -7.06 -9.05
N LYS A 96 -20.02 -7.94 -8.59
CA LYS A 96 -20.45 -9.12 -9.35
C LYS A 96 -21.22 -8.73 -10.61
N LEU A 97 -20.91 -9.33 -11.76
CA LEU A 97 -21.59 -9.08 -13.03
C LEU A 97 -23.11 -9.30 -12.91
N SER A 98 -23.53 -10.31 -12.15
CA SER A 98 -24.94 -10.64 -11.93
C SER A 98 -25.77 -9.51 -11.30
N ARG A 99 -25.12 -8.58 -10.55
CA ARG A 99 -25.75 -7.46 -9.83
C ARG A 99 -26.02 -6.23 -10.70
N PHE A 100 -25.50 -6.18 -11.92
CA PHE A 100 -25.76 -5.06 -12.82
C PHE A 100 -27.15 -5.18 -13.44
N ASN A 101 -27.82 -4.05 -13.62
CA ASN A 101 -29.11 -4.01 -14.31
C ASN A 101 -28.96 -4.39 -15.78
N TRP A 102 -30.05 -4.84 -16.40
CA TRP A 102 -30.07 -5.05 -17.84
C TRP A 102 -30.27 -3.73 -18.58
N THR A 103 -29.70 -3.62 -19.77
CA THR A 103 -30.03 -2.56 -20.73
C THR A 103 -31.46 -2.71 -21.25
N GLU A 104 -31.86 -1.75 -22.07
CA GLU A 104 -32.94 -1.95 -23.03
C GLU A 104 -32.58 -3.02 -24.06
N CYS A 105 -33.56 -3.42 -24.87
CA CYS A 105 -33.42 -4.45 -25.88
C CYS A 105 -32.85 -3.88 -27.18
N PHE A 106 -31.84 -4.55 -27.73
CA PHE A 106 -31.21 -4.21 -28.99
C PHE A 106 -31.49 -5.25 -30.07
N TYR A 107 -31.61 -4.83 -31.32
CA TYR A 107 -31.76 -5.75 -32.45
C TYR A 107 -30.53 -6.64 -32.59
N ARG A 108 -30.75 -7.93 -32.89
CA ARG A 108 -29.66 -8.86 -33.24
C ARG A 108 -28.98 -8.45 -34.54
N ILE A 109 -29.78 -8.08 -35.53
CA ILE A 109 -29.32 -7.60 -36.83
C ILE A 109 -30.03 -6.26 -37.10
N PRO A 110 -29.32 -5.12 -37.00
CA PRO A 110 -29.95 -3.79 -37.06
C PRO A 110 -30.81 -3.54 -38.31
N HIS A 111 -30.34 -3.92 -39.50
CA HIS A 111 -31.06 -3.67 -40.76
C HIS A 111 -32.30 -4.58 -40.96
N ILE A 112 -32.39 -5.71 -40.27
CA ILE A 112 -33.57 -6.59 -40.26
C ILE A 112 -34.58 -6.12 -39.18
N GLY A 113 -34.10 -5.38 -38.18
CA GLY A 113 -34.89 -4.88 -37.08
C GLY A 113 -35.48 -5.99 -36.22
N LYS A 114 -36.69 -5.74 -35.69
CA LYS A 114 -37.43 -6.63 -34.76
C LYS A 114 -37.61 -8.06 -35.26
N ARG A 115 -37.61 -8.30 -36.57
CA ARG A 115 -37.73 -9.65 -37.16
C ARG A 115 -36.52 -10.54 -36.87
N SER A 116 -35.35 -9.96 -36.62
CA SER A 116 -34.13 -10.69 -36.26
C SER A 116 -34.09 -11.16 -34.79
N GLY A 117 -35.09 -10.77 -33.99
CA GLY A 117 -35.07 -10.91 -32.54
C GLY A 117 -34.24 -9.82 -31.85
N CYS A 118 -34.34 -9.75 -30.53
CA CYS A 118 -33.65 -8.75 -29.73
C CYS A 118 -33.04 -9.36 -28.49
N TYR A 119 -31.96 -8.74 -28.02
CA TYR A 119 -31.26 -9.15 -26.82
C TYR A 119 -30.92 -7.92 -25.97
N LYS A 120 -30.67 -8.13 -24.69
CA LYS A 120 -30.17 -7.10 -23.77
C LYS A 120 -28.91 -7.59 -23.06
N VAL A 121 -28.05 -6.65 -22.71
CA VAL A 121 -26.78 -6.89 -22.03
C VAL A 121 -26.80 -6.26 -20.64
N ARG A 122 -25.77 -6.52 -19.82
CA ARG A 122 -25.64 -5.85 -18.53
C ARG A 122 -25.21 -4.40 -18.75
N ARG A 123 -25.91 -3.46 -18.11
CA ARG A 123 -25.56 -2.03 -18.10
C ARG A 123 -24.43 -1.83 -17.09
N LEU A 124 -23.21 -1.62 -17.60
CA LEU A 124 -22.05 -1.31 -16.78
C LEU A 124 -22.01 0.19 -16.48
N GLU A 125 -21.78 0.54 -15.22
CA GLU A 125 -21.61 1.93 -14.80
C GLU A 125 -20.18 2.41 -15.16
N PRO A 126 -20.00 3.66 -15.63
CA PRO A 126 -18.68 4.19 -16.00
C PRO A 126 -17.89 4.59 -14.75
N ILE A 127 -17.52 3.61 -13.94
CA ILE A 127 -16.73 3.77 -12.72
C ILE A 127 -15.49 2.88 -12.77
N ASP A 128 -14.39 3.36 -12.17
CA ASP A 128 -13.14 2.60 -12.04
C ASP A 128 -13.26 1.50 -10.98
N GLN A 129 -14.08 0.49 -11.27
CA GLN A 129 -14.37 -0.66 -10.42
C GLN A 129 -14.13 -1.96 -11.19
N LEU A 130 -13.43 -2.90 -10.57
CA LEU A 130 -13.28 -4.25 -11.11
C LEU A 130 -14.63 -4.99 -11.12
N ILE A 131 -14.86 -5.81 -12.14
CA ILE A 131 -16.07 -6.63 -12.26
C ILE A 131 -15.67 -8.10 -12.16
N THR A 132 -16.29 -8.81 -11.23
CA THR A 132 -16.13 -10.27 -11.13
C THR A 132 -17.18 -10.95 -12.02
N ILE A 133 -16.73 -11.78 -12.96
CA ILE A 133 -17.62 -12.58 -13.81
C ILE A 133 -18.09 -13.78 -13.00
N ASP A 134 -19.24 -13.63 -12.35
CA ASP A 134 -19.86 -14.66 -11.50
C ASP A 134 -21.02 -15.39 -12.20
N SER A 135 -21.28 -15.08 -13.47
CA SER A 135 -22.40 -15.64 -14.24
C SER A 135 -22.03 -15.80 -15.71
N THR A 136 -22.52 -16.87 -16.33
CA THR A 136 -22.38 -17.14 -17.77
C THR A 136 -23.42 -16.39 -18.62
N SER A 137 -24.47 -15.84 -17.99
CA SER A 137 -25.51 -15.06 -18.67
C SER A 137 -25.06 -13.63 -18.95
N LEU A 138 -24.22 -13.46 -19.98
CA LEU A 138 -23.71 -12.14 -20.42
C LEU A 138 -24.78 -11.31 -21.15
N TYR A 139 -25.69 -12.01 -21.84
CA TYR A 139 -26.86 -11.42 -22.51
C TYR A 139 -28.13 -12.20 -22.16
N LYS A 140 -29.29 -11.60 -22.44
CA LYS A 140 -30.61 -12.25 -22.37
C LYS A 140 -31.42 -11.93 -23.61
N GLU A 141 -32.13 -12.93 -24.13
CA GLU A 141 -33.17 -12.69 -25.14
C GLU A 141 -34.27 -11.81 -24.55
N CYS A 142 -34.78 -10.91 -25.37
CA CYS A 142 -35.97 -10.14 -25.08
C CYS A 142 -37.21 -10.84 -25.61
N LYS A 143 -38.34 -10.66 -24.94
CA LYS A 143 -39.62 -11.09 -25.51
C LYS A 143 -39.94 -10.21 -26.71
N LYS A 144 -40.67 -10.74 -27.69
CA LYS A 144 -41.05 -10.00 -28.90
C LYS A 144 -41.77 -8.68 -28.61
N LYS A 145 -42.51 -8.60 -27.51
CA LYS A 145 -43.19 -7.37 -27.06
C LYS A 145 -42.24 -6.31 -26.49
N ASP A 146 -41.10 -6.73 -25.95
CA ASP A 146 -40.09 -5.84 -25.33
C ASP A 146 -39.05 -5.35 -26.36
N CYS A 147 -39.08 -5.91 -27.58
CA CYS A 147 -38.31 -5.41 -28.72
C CYS A 147 -38.84 -4.03 -29.14
N PRO A 148 -37.97 -3.01 -29.22
CA PRO A 148 -38.37 -1.71 -29.74
C PRO A 148 -38.89 -1.85 -31.17
N GLU A 149 -39.75 -0.93 -31.56
CA GLU A 149 -40.27 -0.85 -32.94
C GLU A 149 -39.30 -0.10 -33.85
N PHE A 150 -38.62 0.91 -33.29
CA PHE A 150 -37.58 1.70 -33.93
C PHE A 150 -36.41 1.85 -32.94
N MET A 151 -35.18 1.76 -33.44
CA MET A 151 -33.98 2.07 -32.68
C MET A 151 -33.47 3.44 -33.17
N PRO A 152 -33.12 4.37 -32.26
CA PRO A 152 -32.57 5.66 -32.63
C PRO A 152 -31.22 5.54 -33.35
#